data_AF-A0A9P4S578-F1
#
_entry.id   AF-A0A9P4S578-F1
#
_cell.length_a   1.000
_cell.length_b   1.000
_cell.length_c   1.000
_cell.angle_alpha   90.00
_cell.angle_beta   90.00
_cell.angle_gamma   90.00
#
_symmetry.space_group_name_H-M   'P 1'
#
loop_
_entity.id
_entity.type
_entity.pdbx_description
1 polymer ?
#
loop_
_entity_poly.entity_id
_entity_poly.type
_entity_poly.pdbx_seq_one_letter_code
_entity_poly.pdbx_strand_id
1 'polypeptide(L)'
;MSKEPSSDMVRKGSCVCGDISLEVRGEPVRVAACYCDHCRVNSGGFAQLGARFPSSALIVHDPNSLLNSYTFTDTSSGNPKQKYFCRTCGSNLYAAVNVPDGEGIVSVRVPILDPKFEDKGLHPKIEGFPQNKPRFLEDLEKQSQL
;
A
#
# COMPACT_ATOMS: atom_id res chain seq x y z
N MET A 1 15.12 -22.95 8.39
CA MET A 1 15.76 -22.57 7.10
C MET A 1 15.14 -21.25 6.65
N SER A 2 15.69 -20.14 7.12
CA SER A 2 15.28 -18.79 6.74
C SER A 2 15.81 -18.50 5.34
N LYS A 3 14.92 -18.43 4.34
CA LYS A 3 15.26 -17.92 3.01
C LYS A 3 15.78 -16.49 3.18
N GLU A 4 17.01 -16.24 2.76
CA GLU A 4 17.52 -14.88 2.58
C GLU A 4 16.59 -14.13 1.60
N PRO A 5 16.21 -12.87 1.88
CA PRO A 5 15.41 -12.09 0.95
C PRO A 5 16.23 -11.85 -0.33
N SER A 6 15.78 -12.45 -1.44
CA SER A 6 16.39 -12.28 -2.75
C SER A 6 16.35 -10.80 -3.15
N SER A 7 17.52 -10.17 -3.29
CA SER A 7 17.70 -8.80 -3.76
C SER A 7 17.21 -8.57 -5.20
N ASP A 8 16.91 -9.65 -5.93
CA ASP A 8 16.64 -9.61 -7.37
C ASP A 8 15.14 -9.59 -7.71
N MET A 9 14.27 -9.76 -6.72
CA MET A 9 12.83 -9.73 -6.97
C MET A 9 12.36 -8.31 -7.29
N VAL A 10 11.72 -8.15 -8.46
CA VAL A 10 11.07 -6.91 -8.88
C VAL A 10 9.57 -7.13 -9.00
N ARG A 11 8.79 -6.27 -8.36
CA ARG A 11 7.32 -6.22 -8.50
C ARG A 11 6.94 -4.97 -9.27
N LYS A 12 5.96 -5.09 -10.16
CA LYS A 12 5.52 -3.99 -11.02
C LYS A 12 4.04 -3.73 -10.79
N GLY A 13 3.64 -2.47 -10.82
CA GLY A 13 2.24 -2.09 -10.70
C GLY A 13 1.92 -0.87 -11.53
N SER A 14 0.65 -0.52 -11.63
CA SER A 14 0.23 0.72 -12.28
C SER A 14 -1.02 1.29 -11.63
N CYS A 15 -1.28 2.58 -11.90
CA CYS A 15 -2.61 3.13 -11.70
C CYS A 15 -3.62 2.48 -12.65
N VAL A 16 -4.92 2.69 -12.40
CA VAL A 16 -6.01 2.11 -13.19
C VAL A 16 -5.98 2.53 -14.66
N CYS A 17 -5.59 3.77 -14.96
CA CYS A 17 -5.46 4.23 -16.36
C CYS A 17 -4.15 3.78 -17.04
N GLY A 18 -3.19 3.23 -16.29
CA GLY A 18 -1.91 2.77 -16.82
C GLY A 18 -0.85 3.85 -17.04
N ASP A 19 -1.18 5.14 -16.93
CA ASP A 19 -0.24 6.24 -17.23
C ASP A 19 0.93 6.37 -16.24
N ILE A 20 0.75 5.87 -15.01
CA ILE A 20 1.80 5.82 -13.98
C ILE A 20 2.07 4.35 -13.67
N SER A 21 3.32 3.93 -13.83
CA SER A 21 3.78 2.60 -13.43
C SER A 21 4.81 2.68 -12.31
N LEU A 22 4.83 1.64 -11.47
CA LEU A 22 5.76 1.50 -10.36
C LEU A 22 6.60 0.25 -10.57
N GLU A 23 7.87 0.32 -10.18
CA GLU A 23 8.70 -0.85 -9.91
C GLU A 23 9.18 -0.81 -8.46
N VAL A 24 9.09 -1.94 -7.77
CA VAL A 24 9.55 -2.10 -6.39
C VAL A 24 10.50 -3.29 -6.31
N ARG A 25 11.68 -3.07 -5.75
CA ARG A 25 12.74 -4.08 -5.64
C ARG A 25 12.83 -4.67 -4.23
N GLY A 26 13.18 -5.95 -4.17
CA GLY A 26 13.42 -6.68 -2.93
C GLY A 26 12.13 -7.04 -2.17
N GLU A 27 12.31 -7.49 -0.93
CA GLU A 27 11.20 -7.86 -0.05
C GLU A 27 10.68 -6.67 0.76
N PRO A 28 9.37 -6.59 1.05
CA PRO A 28 8.86 -5.58 1.94
C PRO A 28 9.39 -5.80 3.35
N VAL A 29 9.75 -4.71 4.01
CA VAL A 29 10.06 -4.68 5.45
C VAL A 29 8.85 -5.19 6.25
N ARG A 30 7.64 -4.89 5.78
CA ARG A 30 6.38 -5.22 6.46
C ARG A 30 5.20 -5.06 5.51
N VAL A 31 4.21 -5.94 5.63
CA VAL A 31 2.92 -5.80 4.95
C VAL A 31 1.81 -5.74 5.99
N ALA A 32 0.95 -4.73 5.87
CA ALA A 32 -0.08 -4.43 6.85
C ALA A 32 -1.45 -4.19 6.21
N ALA A 33 -2.50 -4.68 6.88
CA ALA A 33 -3.88 -4.25 6.66
C ALA A 33 -4.24 -3.26 7.79
N CYS A 34 -4.59 -2.02 7.44
CA CYS A 34 -4.98 -1.01 8.42
C CYS A 34 -6.47 -0.69 8.31
N TYR A 35 -7.16 -0.72 9.44
CA TYR A 35 -8.61 -0.52 9.56
C TYR A 35 -9.00 0.82 10.21
N CYS A 36 -8.05 1.74 10.45
CA CYS A 36 -8.42 3.07 10.94
C CYS A 36 -9.27 3.83 9.90
N ASP A 37 -10.07 4.79 10.36
CA ASP A 37 -11.05 5.46 9.49
C ASP A 37 -10.39 6.21 8.32
N HIS A 38 -9.23 6.84 8.54
CA HIS A 38 -8.46 7.42 7.44
C HIS A 38 -8.05 6.38 6.41
N CYS A 39 -7.63 5.19 6.84
CA CYS A 39 -7.23 4.14 5.91
C CYS A 39 -8.44 3.60 5.14
N ARG A 40 -9.59 3.44 5.79
CA ARG A 40 -10.85 3.02 5.17
C ARG A 40 -11.32 4.02 4.10
N VAL A 41 -11.44 5.29 4.47
CA VAL A 41 -11.84 6.37 3.55
C VAL A 41 -10.83 6.52 2.41
N ASN A 42 -9.54 6.45 2.71
CA ASN A 42 -8.49 6.65 1.70
C ASN A 42 -8.30 5.47 0.73
N SER A 43 -8.67 4.24 1.13
CA SER A 43 -8.67 3.09 0.22
C SER A 43 -10.01 2.88 -0.47
N GLY A 44 -11.10 3.48 0.04
CA GLY A 44 -12.46 3.18 -0.41
C GLY A 44 -12.93 1.79 -0.01
N GLY A 45 -12.25 1.12 0.94
CA GLY A 45 -12.54 -0.26 1.34
C GLY A 45 -12.57 -0.45 2.86
N PHE A 46 -12.74 -1.70 3.30
CA PHE A 46 -12.77 -2.06 4.72
C PHE A 46 -11.42 -1.92 5.40
N ALA A 47 -10.34 -2.02 4.63
CA ALA A 47 -8.97 -1.82 5.07
C ALA A 47 -8.15 -1.16 3.96
N GLN A 48 -6.97 -0.69 4.31
CA GLN A 48 -5.93 -0.30 3.36
C GLN A 48 -4.74 -1.25 3.49
N LEU A 49 -4.46 -2.00 2.43
CA LEU A 49 -3.30 -2.87 2.36
C LEU A 49 -2.09 -2.10 1.84
N GLY A 50 -1.01 -2.11 2.62
CA GLY A 50 0.23 -1.43 2.31
C GLY A 50 1.44 -2.30 2.60
N ALA A 51 2.37 -2.36 1.65
CA ALA A 51 3.67 -2.98 1.79
C ALA A 51 4.74 -1.89 1.95
N ARG A 52 5.53 -1.98 3.01
CA ARG A 52 6.56 -1.00 3.36
C ARG A 52 7.90 -1.39 2.76
N PHE A 53 8.52 -0.44 2.06
CA PHE A 53 9.84 -0.59 1.45
C PHE A 53 10.70 0.63 1.79
N PRO A 54 12.04 0.50 1.77
CA PRO A 54 12.92 1.65 1.64
C PRO A 54 12.49 2.52 0.44
N SER A 55 12.54 3.84 0.56
CA SER A 55 12.24 4.77 -0.55
C SER A 55 13.08 4.47 -1.79
N SER A 56 14.35 4.12 -1.60
CA SER A 56 15.29 3.74 -2.66
C SER A 56 14.90 2.49 -3.44
N ALA A 57 14.01 1.65 -2.91
CA ALA A 57 13.53 0.46 -3.59
C ALA A 57 12.35 0.72 -4.54
N LEU A 58 11.72 1.92 -4.47
CA LEU A 58 10.59 2.30 -5.30
C LEU A 58 11.06 3.19 -6.47
N ILE A 59 10.74 2.78 -7.68
CA ILE A 59 10.90 3.56 -8.91
C ILE A 59 9.50 3.91 -9.41
N VAL A 60 9.27 5.20 -9.68
CA VAL A 60 8.01 5.70 -10.24
C VAL A 60 8.27 6.17 -11.68
N HIS A 61 7.56 5.59 -12.64
CA HIS A 61 7.56 6.05 -14.02
C HIS A 61 6.27 6.83 -14.28
N ASP A 62 6.42 8.14 -14.48
CA ASP A 62 5.32 9.08 -14.71
C ASP A 62 5.69 10.06 -15.84
N PRO A 63 5.66 9.61 -17.11
CA PRO A 63 6.10 10.43 -18.25
C PRO A 63 5.22 11.67 -18.48
N ASN A 64 3.98 11.65 -17.96
CA ASN A 64 2.98 12.69 -18.17
C ASN A 64 2.82 13.63 -16.96
N SER A 65 3.66 13.50 -15.92
CA SER A 65 3.59 14.30 -14.69
C SER A 65 2.18 14.29 -14.05
N LEU A 66 1.59 13.10 -13.97
CA LEU A 66 0.24 12.86 -13.45
C LEU A 66 0.23 12.46 -11.97
N LEU A 67 1.38 12.19 -11.37
CA LEU A 67 1.51 11.92 -9.95
C LEU A 67 1.24 13.20 -9.16
N ASN A 68 0.23 13.14 -8.29
CA ASN A 68 -0.08 14.21 -7.36
C ASN A 68 0.04 13.71 -5.92
N SER A 69 0.13 14.63 -4.95
CA SER A 69 0.23 14.28 -3.54
C SER A 69 -0.74 15.06 -2.66
N TYR A 70 -1.08 14.48 -1.51
CA TYR A 70 -1.90 15.13 -0.49
C TYR A 70 -1.46 14.66 0.90
N THR A 71 -1.33 15.59 1.84
CA THR A 71 -0.88 15.28 3.21
C THR A 71 -2.04 15.32 4.19
N PHE A 72 -2.28 14.19 4.85
CA PHE A 72 -3.15 14.10 6.01
C PHE A 72 -2.35 14.54 7.23
N THR A 73 -2.80 15.58 7.94
CA THR A 73 -2.15 16.07 9.17
C THR A 73 -2.84 15.56 10.43
N ASP A 74 -4.17 15.51 10.42
CA ASP A 74 -4.97 14.87 11.46
C ASP A 74 -5.03 13.37 11.13
N THR A 75 -4.16 12.57 11.74
CA THR A 75 -4.19 11.11 11.58
C THR A 75 -4.32 10.43 12.93
N SER A 76 -5.00 9.28 12.98
CA SER A 76 -5.10 8.45 14.19
C SER A 76 -3.73 7.99 14.75
N SER A 77 -2.65 8.16 13.99
CA SER A 77 -1.29 7.84 14.41
C SER A 77 -0.53 9.03 14.99
N GLY A 78 -1.10 10.24 14.95
CA GLY A 78 -0.47 11.50 15.35
C GLY A 78 0.61 12.02 14.39
N ASN A 79 0.98 11.26 13.35
CA ASN A 79 2.00 11.65 12.39
C ASN A 79 1.38 12.08 11.06
N PRO A 80 1.86 13.16 10.42
CA PRO A 80 1.45 13.50 9.07
C PRO A 80 1.77 12.37 8.09
N LYS A 81 0.89 12.16 7.13
CA LYS A 81 1.04 11.13 6.11
C LYS A 81 0.80 11.73 4.74
N GLN A 82 1.80 11.70 3.88
CA GLN A 82 1.66 12.14 2.50
C GLN A 82 1.29 10.94 1.63
N LYS A 83 0.15 11.02 0.93
CA LYS A 83 -0.20 10.05 -0.10
C LYS A 83 0.18 10.58 -1.48
N TYR A 84 0.46 9.65 -2.39
CA TYR A 84 0.71 9.90 -3.80
C TYR A 84 -0.30 9.13 -4.64
N PHE A 85 -0.92 9.79 -5.60
CA PHE A 85 -2.03 9.27 -6.38
C PHE A 85 -2.02 9.80 -7.81
N CYS A 86 -2.64 9.06 -8.73
CA CYS A 86 -2.80 9.50 -10.11
C CYS A 86 -3.89 10.58 -10.18
N ARG A 87 -3.59 11.76 -10.73
CA ARG A 87 -4.57 12.84 -10.92
C ARG A 87 -5.65 12.51 -11.96
N THR A 88 -5.39 11.56 -12.86
CA THR A 88 -6.31 11.16 -13.94
C THR A 88 -7.38 10.20 -13.43
N CYS A 89 -6.99 9.08 -12.82
CA CYS A 89 -7.92 8.03 -12.40
C CYS A 89 -8.13 7.94 -10.88
N GLY A 90 -7.44 8.76 -10.08
CA GLY A 90 -7.57 8.77 -8.63
C GLY A 90 -6.91 7.60 -7.90
N SER A 91 -6.27 6.65 -8.60
CA SER A 91 -5.61 5.52 -7.96
C SER A 91 -4.57 5.98 -6.94
N ASN A 92 -4.74 5.53 -5.69
CA ASN A 92 -3.82 5.76 -4.59
C ASN A 92 -2.65 4.77 -4.72
N LEU A 93 -1.45 5.28 -4.98
CA LEU A 93 -0.31 4.46 -5.39
C LEU A 93 0.58 4.08 -4.21
N TYR A 94 1.00 5.07 -3.43
CA TYR A 94 1.80 4.85 -2.23
C TYR A 94 1.64 6.00 -1.24
N ALA A 95 2.23 5.86 -0.06
CA ALA A 95 2.34 6.94 0.91
C ALA A 95 3.75 7.00 1.48
N ALA A 96 4.19 8.19 1.85
CA ALA A 96 5.43 8.44 2.57
C ALA A 96 5.12 8.91 3.99
N VAL A 97 5.93 8.47 4.96
CA VAL A 97 5.88 8.93 6.35
C VAL A 97 7.30 9.36 6.71
N ASN A 98 7.47 10.62 7.11
CA ASN A 98 8.76 11.20 7.53
C ASN A 98 9.89 10.94 6.54
N VAL A 99 9.83 11.56 5.35
CA VAL A 99 10.94 11.56 4.39
C VAL A 99 11.50 12.98 4.19
N PRO A 100 12.02 13.67 5.23
CA PRO A 100 13.01 14.71 4.99
C PRO A 100 14.29 14.04 4.46
N ASP A 101 14.90 14.61 3.42
CA ASP A 101 16.26 14.27 2.97
C ASP A 101 16.46 12.94 2.19
N GLY A 102 15.39 12.37 1.63
CA GLY A 102 15.49 11.34 0.57
C GLY A 102 15.62 9.88 1.05
N GLU A 103 15.95 9.67 2.31
CA GLU A 103 15.92 8.34 2.94
C GLU A 103 14.67 8.18 3.81
N GLY A 104 13.90 7.12 3.57
CA GLY A 104 12.72 6.87 4.38
C GLY A 104 11.98 5.59 3.99
N ILE A 105 10.79 5.43 4.56
CA ILE A 105 9.91 4.30 4.28
C ILE A 105 8.71 4.76 3.48
N VAL A 106 8.51 4.12 2.33
CA VAL A 106 7.30 4.25 1.53
C VAL A 106 6.40 3.05 1.77
N SER A 107 5.09 3.29 1.79
CA SER A 107 4.07 2.26 1.85
C SER A 107 3.34 2.20 0.51
N VAL A 108 3.74 1.26 -0.33
CA VAL A 108 3.14 1.00 -1.64
C VAL A 108 1.83 0.24 -1.45
N ARG A 109 0.77 0.60 -2.18
CA ARG A 109 -0.49 -0.13 -2.09
C ARG A 109 -0.31 -1.52 -2.68
N VAL A 110 -0.72 -2.53 -1.93
CA VAL A 110 -0.59 -3.91 -2.41
C VAL A 110 -1.47 -4.17 -3.64
N PRO A 111 -2.74 -3.71 -3.70
CA PRO A 111 -3.61 -4.01 -4.83
C PRO A 111 -3.16 -3.45 -6.18
N ILE A 112 -2.26 -2.45 -6.21
CA ILE A 112 -1.74 -1.91 -7.47
C ILE A 112 -0.56 -2.73 -8.01
N LEU A 113 0.14 -3.50 -7.16
CA LEU A 113 1.34 -4.26 -7.52
C LEU A 113 1.00 -5.62 -8.13
N ASP A 114 -0.03 -6.29 -7.63
CA ASP A 114 -0.48 -7.55 -8.24
C ASP A 114 -1.88 -7.91 -7.73
N PRO A 115 -2.83 -8.32 -8.59
CA PRO A 115 -4.09 -8.87 -8.13
C PRO A 115 -3.94 -10.21 -7.37
N LYS A 116 -2.87 -10.98 -7.60
CA LYS A 116 -2.51 -12.22 -6.89
C LYS A 116 -1.46 -11.98 -5.80
N PHE A 117 -1.57 -10.85 -5.10
CA PHE A 117 -0.58 -10.41 -4.13
C PHE A 117 -0.32 -11.41 -2.99
N GLU A 118 -1.32 -12.21 -2.60
CA GLU A 118 -1.18 -13.20 -1.52
C GLU A 118 -0.12 -14.26 -1.84
N ASP A 119 -0.16 -14.80 -3.07
CA ASP A 119 0.78 -15.80 -3.57
C ASP A 119 2.21 -15.25 -3.76
N LYS A 120 2.36 -13.92 -3.77
CA LYS A 120 3.63 -13.22 -4.03
C LYS A 120 4.30 -12.65 -2.77
N GLY A 121 3.92 -13.19 -1.61
CA GLY A 121 4.48 -12.78 -0.32
C GLY A 121 4.03 -11.40 0.14
N LEU A 122 2.98 -10.84 -0.47
CA LEU A 122 2.39 -9.56 -0.09
C LEU A 122 1.08 -9.73 0.72
N HIS A 123 0.86 -10.89 1.33
CA HIS A 123 -0.23 -11.03 2.30
C HIS A 123 0.11 -10.22 3.57
N PRO A 124 -0.86 -9.50 4.17
CA PRO A 124 -0.68 -8.80 5.43
C PRO A 124 -0.25 -9.76 6.55
N LYS A 125 0.78 -9.38 7.30
CA LYS A 125 1.24 -10.13 8.49
C LYS A 125 0.91 -9.42 9.80
N ILE A 126 0.43 -8.19 9.70
CA ILE A 126 0.03 -7.38 10.85
C ILE A 126 -1.23 -6.58 10.52
N GLU A 127 -2.01 -6.31 11.57
CA GLU A 127 -3.19 -5.47 11.50
C GLU A 127 -2.97 -4.16 12.26
N GLY A 128 -3.36 -3.05 11.65
CA GLY A 128 -3.41 -1.74 12.29
C GLY A 128 -4.84 -1.39 12.67
N PHE A 129 -5.06 -1.03 13.94
CA PHE A 129 -6.40 -0.76 14.50
C PHE A 129 -7.40 -1.93 14.29
N PRO A 130 -7.04 -3.19 14.64
CA PRO A 130 -7.88 -4.36 14.41
C PRO A 130 -9.25 -4.27 15.10
N GLN A 131 -9.40 -3.49 16.17
CA GLN A 131 -10.68 -3.22 16.83
C GLN A 131 -11.72 -2.56 15.90
N ASN A 132 -11.29 -1.94 14.80
CA ASN A 132 -12.17 -1.33 13.80
C ASN A 132 -12.48 -2.28 12.61
N LYS A 133 -11.98 -3.51 12.63
CA LYS A 133 -12.26 -4.50 11.58
C LYS A 133 -13.76 -4.82 11.54
N PRO A 134 -14.42 -4.77 10.37
CA PRO A 134 -15.85 -5.06 10.29
C PRO A 134 -16.16 -6.51 10.66
N ARG A 135 -17.01 -6.71 11.66
CA ARG A 135 -17.37 -8.04 12.17
C ARG A 135 -18.13 -8.90 11.17
N PHE A 136 -18.90 -8.29 10.26
CA PHE A 136 -19.66 -9.02 9.25
C PHE A 136 -18.77 -9.83 8.29
N LEU A 137 -17.47 -9.55 8.21
CA LEU A 137 -16.54 -10.35 7.40
C LEU A 137 -16.49 -11.81 7.90
N GLU A 138 -16.52 -12.03 9.23
CA GLU A 138 -16.57 -13.37 9.82
C GLU A 138 -17.91 -14.07 9.53
N ASP A 139 -19.00 -13.30 9.45
CA ASP A 139 -20.32 -13.84 9.13
C ASP A 139 -20.38 -14.29 7.67
N LEU A 140 -19.78 -13.52 6.75
CA LEU A 140 -19.67 -13.89 5.33
C LEU A 140 -18.85 -15.15 5.11
N GLU A 141 -17.74 -15.33 5.84
CA GLU A 141 -16.94 -16.56 5.77
C GLU A 141 -17.74 -17.80 6.15
N LYS A 142 -18.58 -17.70 7.20
CA LYS A 142 -19.46 -18.79 7.65
C LYS A 142 -20.65 -19.03 6.73
N GLN A 143 -21.04 -18.02 5.96
CA GLN A 143 -22.15 -18.06 5.00
C GLN A 143 -21.71 -18.33 3.57
N SER A 144 -20.41 -18.57 3.32
CA SER A 144 -19.90 -18.89 1.98
C SER A 144 -20.48 -20.22 1.52
N GLN A 145 -21.56 -20.15 0.74
CA GLN A 145 -22.24 -21.30 0.12
C GLN A 145 -22.01 -21.35 -1.40
N LEU A 146 -20.91 -20.75 -1.88
CA LEU A 146 -20.44 -20.86 -3.25
C LEU A 146 -19.05 -21.51 -3.27
#